data_AF-A0A3D5E655-F1
#
_entry.id   AF-A0A3D5E655-F1
#
_cell.length_a   1.000
_cell.length_b   1.000
_cell.length_c   1.000
_cell.angle_alpha   90.00
_cell.angle_beta   90.00
_cell.angle_gamma   90.00
#
_symmetry.space_group_name_H-M   'P 1'
#
loop_
_entity.id
_entity.type
_entity.pdbx_description
1 polymer ?
#
loop_
_entity_poly.entity_id
_entity_poly.type
_entity_poly.pdbx_seq_one_letter_code
_entity_poly.pdbx_strand_id
1 'polypeptide(L)'
;MHKPIRLVHFADVHVGMENYGRLDTDSGTSTRVRDFLDRIDEVIQYACDNDADIAVFAGDAFKTRDPNPTYQREFAIRMKKLADKMPLL
;
A
#
# COMPACT_ATOMS: atom_id res chain seq x y z
N MET A 1 23.86 24.91 -4.54
CA MET A 1 22.40 24.78 -4.48
C MET A 1 22.07 23.53 -3.70
N HIS A 2 21.11 23.57 -2.77
CA HIS A 2 20.70 22.38 -2.02
C HIS A 2 19.76 21.54 -2.90
N LYS A 3 19.89 20.22 -2.86
CA LYS A 3 19.01 19.32 -3.60
C LYS A 3 17.59 19.39 -2.97
N PRO A 4 16.51 19.52 -3.76
CA PRO A 4 15.17 19.50 -3.21
C PRO A 4 14.82 18.12 -2.64
N ILE A 5 14.00 18.11 -1.58
CA ILE A 5 13.44 16.87 -1.00
C ILE A 5 12.33 16.37 -1.91
N ARG A 6 12.40 15.09 -2.29
CA ARG A 6 11.36 14.39 -3.04
C ARG A 6 10.49 13.59 -2.09
N LEU A 7 9.22 13.95 -2.03
CA LEU A 7 8.24 13.34 -1.13
C LEU A 7 7.18 12.60 -1.94
N VAL A 8 6.86 11.37 -1.54
CA VAL A 8 5.70 10.62 -2.01
C VAL A 8 4.63 10.66 -0.94
N HIS A 9 3.42 11.09 -1.29
CA HIS A 9 2.27 11.17 -0.39
C HIS A 9 1.12 10.34 -0.95
N PHE A 10 0.59 9.41 -0.17
CA PHE A 10 -0.54 8.57 -0.56
C PHE A 10 -1.47 8.30 0.63
N ALA A 11 -2.73 7.97 0.34
CA ALA A 11 -3.79 7.78 1.33
C ALA A 11 -4.90 6.90 0.74
N ASP A 12 -5.94 6.62 1.54
CA ASP A 12 -7.24 6.11 1.05
C ASP A 12 -7.11 4.82 0.22
N VAL A 13 -6.31 3.90 0.72
CA VAL A 13 -6.08 2.62 0.04
C VAL A 13 -7.27 1.69 0.21
N HIS A 14 -8.02 1.76 1.32
CA HIS A 14 -9.24 0.98 1.54
C HIS A 14 -9.09 -0.54 1.26
N VAL A 15 -8.00 -1.16 1.74
CA VAL A 15 -7.79 -2.62 1.65
C VAL A 15 -8.96 -3.36 2.29
N GLY A 16 -9.44 -4.40 1.62
CA GLY A 16 -10.67 -5.13 2.00
C GLY A 16 -11.91 -4.70 1.21
N MET A 17 -11.75 -3.84 0.19
CA MET A 17 -12.80 -3.62 -0.82
C MET A 17 -12.98 -4.88 -1.69
N GLU A 18 -14.22 -5.36 -1.77
CA GLU A 18 -14.55 -6.61 -2.49
C GLU A 18 -15.58 -6.43 -3.62
N ASN A 19 -16.07 -5.21 -3.84
CA ASN A 19 -17.10 -4.94 -4.84
C ASN A 19 -16.71 -5.46 -6.22
N TYR A 20 -17.61 -6.26 -6.81
CA TYR A 20 -17.44 -6.90 -8.13
C TYR A 20 -16.19 -7.80 -8.25
N GLY A 21 -15.57 -8.14 -7.12
CA GLY A 21 -14.51 -9.13 -7.04
C GLY A 21 -15.06 -10.54 -7.04
N ARG A 22 -14.17 -11.49 -7.33
CA ARG A 22 -14.43 -12.92 -7.25
C ARG A 22 -13.34 -13.55 -6.37
N LEU A 23 -13.62 -14.70 -5.79
CA LEU A 23 -12.63 -15.41 -4.99
C LEU A 23 -11.47 -15.84 -5.90
N ASP A 24 -10.26 -15.41 -5.54
CA ASP A 24 -9.02 -15.96 -6.10
C ASP A 24 -8.63 -17.20 -5.30
N THR A 25 -8.57 -18.35 -5.96
CA THR A 25 -8.28 -19.64 -5.33
C THR A 25 -6.85 -19.74 -4.83
N ASP A 26 -5.92 -18.98 -5.41
CA ASP A 26 -4.51 -19.06 -5.08
C ASP A 26 -4.21 -18.27 -3.80
N SER A 27 -4.75 -17.05 -3.68
CA SER A 27 -4.57 -16.22 -2.50
C SER A 27 -5.60 -16.47 -1.38
N GLY A 28 -6.75 -17.08 -1.70
CA GLY A 28 -7.89 -17.21 -0.79
C GLY A 28 -8.56 -15.87 -0.46
N THR A 29 -8.32 -14.84 -1.27
CA THR A 29 -8.89 -13.49 -1.09
C THR A 29 -9.69 -13.06 -2.32
N SER A 30 -10.49 -12.00 -2.21
CA SER A 30 -11.16 -11.44 -3.38
C SER A 30 -10.13 -10.85 -4.36
N THR A 31 -10.30 -11.09 -5.67
CA THR A 31 -9.49 -10.45 -6.72
C THR A 31 -9.51 -8.93 -6.60
N ARG A 32 -10.58 -8.36 -6.04
CA ARG A 32 -10.64 -6.92 -5.82
C ARG A 32 -9.67 -6.46 -4.74
N VAL A 33 -9.47 -7.25 -3.69
CA VAL A 33 -8.44 -6.94 -2.67
C VAL A 33 -7.06 -6.94 -3.31
N ARG A 34 -6.79 -7.89 -4.21
CA ARG A 34 -5.55 -7.97 -4.98
C ARG A 34 -5.32 -6.69 -5.80
N ASP A 35 -6.34 -6.19 -6.50
CA ASP A 35 -6.24 -4.94 -7.28
C ASP A 35 -5.72 -3.76 -6.44
N PHE A 36 -6.25 -3.59 -5.22
CA PHE A 36 -5.86 -2.49 -4.33
C PHE A 36 -4.44 -2.69 -3.78
N LEU A 37 -4.09 -3.92 -3.41
CA LEU A 37 -2.73 -4.25 -2.98
C LEU A 37 -1.70 -4.01 -4.09
N ASP A 38 -2.05 -4.28 -5.35
CA ASP A 38 -1.19 -4.01 -6.51
C ASP A 38 -0.94 -2.52 -6.72
N ARG A 39 -1.95 -1.66 -6.47
CA ARG A 39 -1.74 -0.19 -6.54
C ARG A 39 -0.76 0.31 -5.48
N ILE A 40 -0.75 -0.30 -4.29
CA ILE A 40 0.26 0.02 -3.27
C ILE A 40 1.65 -0.42 -3.75
N ASP A 41 1.75 -1.63 -4.34
CA ASP A 41 3.02 -2.13 -4.89
C ASP A 41 3.55 -1.18 -5.99
N GLU A 42 2.67 -0.60 -6.82
CA GLU A 42 3.03 0.44 -7.81
C GLU A 42 3.52 1.75 -7.17
N VAL A 43 2.90 2.23 -6.09
CA VAL A 43 3.36 3.42 -5.35
C VAL A 43 4.75 3.19 -4.77
N ILE A 44 5.01 2.01 -4.21
CA ILE A 44 6.32 1.64 -3.67
C ILE A 44 7.36 1.61 -4.78
N GLN A 45 7.02 1.00 -5.92
CA GLN A 45 7.91 0.94 -7.08
C GLN A 45 8.23 2.34 -7.59
N TYR A 46 7.21 3.19 -7.73
CA TYR A 46 7.37 4.59 -8.13
C TYR A 46 8.29 5.36 -7.17
N ALA A 47 8.11 5.21 -5.86
CA ALA A 47 8.95 5.86 -4.87
C ALA A 47 10.41 5.42 -4.97
N CYS A 48 10.67 4.13 -5.21
CA CYS A 48 12.01 3.59 -5.41
C CYS A 48 12.63 4.11 -6.72
N ASP A 49 11.91 4.03 -7.84
CA ASP A 49 12.42 4.38 -9.17
C ASP A 49 12.72 5.88 -9.31
N ASN A 50 12.07 6.71 -8.50
CA ASN A 50 12.27 8.16 -8.49
C ASN A 50 13.17 8.62 -7.34
N ASP A 51 13.84 7.69 -6.64
CA ASP A 51 14.71 7.94 -5.48
C ASP A 51 14.06 8.91 -4.46
N ALA A 52 12.80 8.64 -4.09
CA ALA A 52 12.10 9.45 -3.10
C ALA A 52 12.89 9.48 -1.77
N ASP A 53 12.97 10.65 -1.15
CA ASP A 53 13.71 10.83 0.10
C ASP A 53 12.84 10.44 1.31
N ILE A 54 11.51 10.53 1.17
CA ILE A 54 10.52 10.21 2.22
C ILE A 54 9.17 9.83 1.62
N ALA A 55 8.47 8.91 2.28
CA ALA A 55 7.08 8.58 2.00
C ALA A 55 6.17 8.96 3.17
N VAL A 56 4.96 9.44 2.87
CA VAL A 56 3.91 9.77 3.84
C VAL A 56 2.65 9.00 3.47
N PHE A 57 2.16 8.20 4.40
CA PHE A 57 0.89 7.52 4.31
C PHE A 57 -0.16 8.18 5.22
N ALA A 58 -1.10 8.91 4.63
CA ALA A 58 -2.01 9.79 5.38
C ALA A 58 -3.29 9.13 5.92
N GLY A 59 -3.37 7.80 5.93
CA GLY A 59 -4.46 7.06 6.57
C GLY A 59 -5.47 6.42 5.61
N ASP A 60 -6.58 5.93 6.19
CA ASP A 60 -7.61 5.14 5.53
C ASP A 60 -7.06 3.91 4.77
N ALA A 61 -6.24 3.14 5.49
CA ALA A 61 -5.62 1.92 4.98
C ALA A 61 -6.64 0.82 4.67
N PHE A 62 -7.72 0.74 5.46
CA PHE A 62 -8.65 -0.38 5.43
C PHE A 62 -10.07 0.11 5.19
N LYS A 63 -10.86 -0.71 4.47
CA LYS A 63 -12.26 -0.43 4.21
C LYS A 63 -13.12 -0.38 5.48
N THR A 64 -12.74 -1.16 6.49
CA THR A 64 -13.43 -1.23 7.78
C THR A 64 -12.44 -1.02 8.91
N ARG A 65 -12.94 -0.66 10.10
CA ARG A 65 -12.10 -0.43 11.29
C ARG A 65 -11.51 -1.71 11.87
N ASP A 66 -12.11 -2.86 11.55
CA ASP A 66 -11.71 -4.19 12.03
C ASP A 66 -11.31 -5.09 10.84
N PRO A 67 -10.21 -4.79 10.11
CA PRO A 67 -9.75 -5.61 9.00
C PRO A 67 -9.34 -7.00 9.49
N ASN A 68 -9.55 -8.04 8.67
CA ASN A 68 -9.11 -9.38 9.02
C ASN A 68 -7.56 -9.48 9.06
N PRO A 69 -6.99 -10.51 9.73
CA PRO A 69 -5.54 -10.66 9.85
C PRO A 69 -4.79 -10.78 8.53
N THR A 70 -5.42 -11.35 7.48
CA THR A 70 -4.84 -11.43 6.14
C THR A 70 -4.64 -10.04 5.54
N TYR A 71 -5.65 -9.17 5.61
CA TYR A 71 -5.59 -7.81 5.07
C TYR A 71 -4.56 -6.96 5.83
N GLN A 72 -4.52 -7.09 7.16
CA GLN A 72 -3.50 -6.42 7.97
C GLN A 72 -2.09 -6.87 7.58
N ARG A 73 -1.86 -8.19 7.44
CA ARG A 73 -0.56 -8.73 7.05
C ARG A 73 -0.13 -8.25 5.67
N GLU A 74 -1.02 -8.32 4.68
CA GLU A 74 -0.71 -7.91 3.30
C GLU A 74 -0.39 -6.42 3.20
N PHE A 75 -1.11 -5.57 3.92
CA PHE A 75 -0.80 -4.15 4.02
C PHE A 75 0.55 -3.93 4.72
N ALA A 76 0.78 -4.56 5.88
CA ALA A 76 2.00 -4.40 6.66
C ALA A 76 3.26 -4.85 5.91
N ILE A 77 3.20 -5.94 5.14
CA ILE A 77 4.33 -6.39 4.29
C ILE A 77 4.75 -5.29 3.31
N ARG A 78 3.79 -4.56 2.73
CA ARG A 78 4.05 -3.48 1.76
C ARG A 78 4.62 -2.25 2.45
N MET A 79 4.03 -1.84 3.56
CA MET A 79 4.57 -0.72 4.35
C MET A 79 5.98 -1.02 4.84
N LYS A 80 6.26 -2.27 5.26
CA LYS A 80 7.60 -2.71 5.63
C LYS A 80 8.57 -2.64 4.46
N LYS A 81 8.19 -3.10 3.26
CA LYS A 81 9.03 -2.97 2.07
C LYS A 81 9.39 -1.51 1.77
N LEU A 82 8.43 -0.59 1.93
CA LEU A 82 8.68 0.85 1.75
C LEU A 82 9.60 1.42 2.83
N ALA A 83 9.33 1.07 4.10
CA ALA A 83 10.11 1.52 5.26
C ALA A 83 11.57 1.00 5.25
N ASP A 84 11.82 -0.18 4.66
CA ASP A 84 13.18 -0.71 4.45
C ASP A 84 13.98 0.13 3.43
N LYS A 85 13.32 0.96 2.62
CA LYS A 85 13.93 1.74 1.54
C LYS A 85 14.06 3.23 1.89
N MET A 86 13.09 3.77 2.63
CA MET A 86 13.04 5.18 2.99
C MET A 86 12.22 5.40 4.27
N PRO A 87 12.39 6.53 4.97
CA PRO A 87 11.50 6.91 6.06
C PRO A 87 10.04 6.91 5.59
N LEU A 88 9.17 6.28 6.39
CA LEU A 88 7.73 6.23 6.19
C LEU A 88 7.04 6.88 7.40
N LEU A 89 6.23 7.91 7.14
CA LEU A 89 5.40 8.60 8.12
C LEU A 89 3.92 8.23 7.97
#